data_AF-A0A1E8F9M1-F1
#
_entry.id   AF-A0A1E8F9M1-F1
#
_cell.length_a   1.000
_cell.length_b   1.000
_cell.length_c   1.000
_cell.angle_alpha   90.00
_cell.angle_beta   90.00
_cell.angle_gamma   90.00
#
_symmetry.space_group_name_H-M   'P 1'
#
loop_
_entity.id
_entity.type
_entity.pdbx_description
1 polymer ?
#
loop_
_entity_poly.entity_id
_entity_poly.type
_entity_poly.pdbx_seq_one_letter_code
_entity_poly.pdbx_strand_id
1 'polypeptide(L)'
;MGTTQRHLVNLDMLLTDIEMLDASEYGGQAHIRLFKEIQRTLEGLDMAAQQETVSSFQKAVIHAGLAGPLEDKRMPGIFRRLIGNVLEYWEAHTKAEHILNSQFDGNADKRLELLQVKSIKAKSQFKTVARAMGRTDYQHFIEALGLNHEDWQWPA
;
A
#
# COMPACT_ATOMS: atom_id res chain seq x y z
N MET A 1 1.21 24.19 -5.79
CA MET A 1 2.62 24.02 -5.35
C MET A 1 2.75 23.75 -3.85
N GLY A 2 2.23 24.59 -2.94
CA GLY A 2 2.38 24.35 -1.49
C GLY A 2 1.68 23.09 -0.95
N THR A 3 0.60 22.63 -1.60
CA THR A 3 -0.16 21.43 -1.20
C THR A 3 0.51 20.13 -1.65
N THR A 4 0.90 20.03 -2.93
CA THR A 4 1.66 18.89 -3.48
C THR A 4 2.94 18.64 -2.69
N GLN A 5 3.73 19.70 -2.45
CA GLN A 5 5.00 19.58 -1.72
C GLN A 5 4.78 19.06 -0.29
N ARG A 6 3.73 19.52 0.39
CA ARG A 6 3.39 19.05 1.74
C ARG A 6 3.05 17.56 1.75
N HIS A 7 2.25 17.10 0.79
CA HIS A 7 1.92 15.68 0.68
C HIS A 7 3.16 14.83 0.38
N LEU A 8 4.07 15.31 -0.47
CA LEU A 8 5.33 14.61 -0.77
C LEU A 8 6.25 14.51 0.44
N VAL A 9 6.42 15.60 1.20
CA VAL A 9 7.23 15.57 2.45
C VAL A 9 6.61 14.64 3.49
N ASN A 10 5.28 14.69 3.66
CA ASN A 10 4.59 13.78 4.58
C ASN A 10 4.76 12.31 4.14
N LEU A 11 4.73 12.05 2.83
CA LEU A 11 4.93 10.71 2.30
C LEU A 11 6.35 10.23 2.57
N ASP A 12 7.36 11.06 2.30
CA ASP A 12 8.78 10.75 2.59
C ASP A 12 9.01 10.39 4.07
N MET A 13 8.43 11.16 4.99
CA MET A 13 8.46 10.86 6.42
C MET A 13 7.81 9.50 6.74
N LEU A 14 6.64 9.21 6.17
CA LEU A 14 5.94 7.95 6.42
C LEU A 14 6.67 6.73 5.82
N LEU A 15 7.35 6.90 4.67
CA LEU A 15 8.19 5.85 4.09
C LEU A 15 9.42 5.61 4.96
N THR A 16 10.04 6.67 5.49
CA THR A 16 11.12 6.56 6.48
C THR A 16 10.65 5.82 7.74
N ASP A 17 9.43 6.11 8.24
CA ASP A 17 8.86 5.40 9.39
C ASP A 17 8.64 3.90 9.11
N ILE A 18 8.30 3.54 7.86
CA ILE A 18 8.20 2.13 7.43
C ILE A 18 9.58 1.45 7.47
N GLU A 19 10.63 2.12 6.98
CA GLU A 19 12.00 1.59 7.00
C GLU A 19 12.52 1.36 8.42
N MET A 20 12.01 2.10 9.41
CA MET A 20 12.37 1.97 10.82
C MET A 20 11.63 0.84 11.56
N LEU A 21 10.61 0.22 10.95
CA LEU A 21 9.90 -0.89 11.57
C LEU A 21 10.79 -2.12 11.70
N ASP A 22 10.65 -2.84 12.81
CA ASP A 22 11.27 -4.16 12.95
C ASP A 22 10.55 -5.20 12.08
N ALA A 23 11.28 -6.22 11.63
CA ALA A 23 10.70 -7.30 10.84
C ALA A 23 9.53 -8.02 11.56
N SER A 24 9.53 -8.06 12.89
CA SER A 24 8.43 -8.62 13.69
C SER A 24 7.15 -7.78 13.67
N GLU A 25 7.22 -6.52 13.25
CA GLU A 25 6.05 -5.63 13.13
C GLU A 25 5.36 -5.76 11.77
N TYR A 26 5.87 -6.60 10.87
CA TYR A 26 5.32 -6.82 9.55
C TYR A 26 3.86 -7.29 9.60
N GLY A 27 2.96 -6.57 8.92
CA GLY A 27 1.51 -6.84 8.95
C GLY A 27 0.86 -6.62 10.33
N GLY A 28 1.61 -6.15 11.32
CA GLY A 28 1.13 -5.80 12.65
C GLY A 28 0.42 -4.44 12.69
N GLN A 29 -0.07 -4.06 13.87
CA GLN A 29 -0.86 -2.83 14.05
C GLN A 29 -0.10 -1.54 13.66
N ALA A 30 1.21 -1.46 13.98
CA ALA A 30 2.05 -0.33 13.62
C ALA A 30 2.15 -0.18 12.08
N HIS A 31 2.47 -1.27 11.40
CA HIS A 31 2.58 -1.32 9.94
C HIS A 31 1.23 -1.01 9.26
N ILE A 32 0.14 -1.61 9.72
CA ILE A 32 -1.22 -1.32 9.22
C ILE A 32 -1.57 0.16 9.38
N ARG A 33 -1.20 0.77 10.51
CA ARG A 33 -1.46 2.19 10.77
C ARG A 33 -0.71 3.07 9.77
N LEU A 34 0.59 2.84 9.58
CA LEU A 34 1.40 3.57 8.61
C LEU A 34 0.84 3.42 7.19
N PHE A 35 0.44 2.22 6.77
CA PHE A 35 -0.19 2.00 5.47
C PHE A 35 -1.48 2.82 5.28
N LYS A 36 -2.32 2.92 6.31
CA LYS A 36 -3.53 3.77 6.26
C LYS A 36 -3.19 5.26 6.15
N GLU A 37 -2.16 5.72 6.85
CA GLU A 37 -1.69 7.11 6.79
C GLU A 37 -1.06 7.44 5.43
N ILE A 38 -0.25 6.53 4.87
CA ILE A 38 0.30 6.60 3.51
C ILE A 38 -0.84 6.63 2.49
N GLN A 39 -1.84 5.75 2.62
CA GLN A 39 -2.97 5.69 1.68
C GLN A 39 -3.74 7.01 1.61
N ARG A 40 -3.98 7.65 2.77
CA ARG A 40 -4.62 8.98 2.85
C ARG A 40 -3.73 10.07 2.24
N THR A 41 -2.42 10.01 2.48
CA THR A 41 -1.47 10.97 1.93
C THR A 41 -1.42 10.87 0.40
N LEU A 42 -1.41 9.65 -0.15
CA LEU A 42 -1.46 9.39 -1.58
C LEU A 42 -2.78 9.85 -2.22
N GLU A 43 -3.91 9.75 -1.52
CA GLU A 43 -5.18 10.30 -1.99
C GLU A 43 -5.14 11.83 -2.12
N GLY A 44 -4.63 12.51 -1.09
CA GLY A 44 -4.42 13.96 -1.14
C GLY A 44 -3.44 14.37 -2.24
N LEU A 45 -2.37 13.59 -2.44
CA LEU A 45 -1.38 13.82 -3.49
C LEU A 45 -1.98 13.63 -4.89
N ASP A 46 -2.77 12.59 -5.12
CA ASP A 46 -3.47 12.32 -6.39
C ASP A 46 -4.42 13.48 -6.74
N MET A 47 -5.22 13.93 -5.77
CA MET A 47 -6.11 15.08 -5.95
C MET A 47 -5.34 16.38 -6.25
N ALA A 48 -4.24 16.64 -5.53
CA ALA A 48 -3.41 17.82 -5.77
C ALA A 48 -2.72 17.77 -7.14
N ALA A 49 -2.21 16.59 -7.53
CA ALA A 49 -1.54 16.37 -8.80
C ALA A 49 -2.47 16.66 -9.99
N GLN A 50 -3.78 16.40 -9.89
CA GLN A 50 -4.74 16.70 -10.95
C GLN A 50 -4.83 18.20 -11.29
N GLN A 51 -4.48 19.09 -10.36
CA GLN A 51 -4.58 20.54 -10.55
C GLN A 51 -3.30 21.18 -11.11
N GLU A 52 -2.22 20.42 -11.27
CA GLU A 52 -0.93 20.94 -11.74
C GLU A 52 -0.60 20.45 -13.16
N THR A 53 0.47 20.91 -13.78
CA THR A 53 0.98 20.32 -15.03
C THR A 53 1.86 19.09 -14.72
N VAL A 54 2.10 18.22 -15.71
CA VAL A 54 3.02 17.07 -15.56
C VAL A 54 4.41 17.55 -15.13
N SER A 55 4.95 18.57 -15.80
CA SER A 55 6.27 19.13 -15.49
C SER A 55 6.35 19.72 -14.07
N SER A 56 5.30 20.41 -13.60
CA SER A 56 5.26 20.95 -12.24
C SER A 56 5.31 19.85 -11.19
N PHE A 57 4.52 18.79 -11.40
CA PHE A 57 4.49 17.64 -10.49
C PHE A 57 5.85 16.92 -10.45
N GLN A 58 6.44 16.64 -11.62
CA GLN A 58 7.76 16.00 -11.69
C GLN A 58 8.84 16.81 -10.96
N LYS A 59 8.85 18.13 -11.11
CA LYS A 59 9.77 19.00 -10.37
C LYS A 59 9.56 18.88 -8.86
N ALA A 60 8.32 18.83 -8.39
CA ALA A 60 8.02 18.68 -6.96
C ALA A 60 8.49 17.32 -6.43
N VAL A 61 8.23 16.23 -7.17
CA VAL A 61 8.66 14.87 -6.83
C VAL A 61 10.19 14.78 -6.75
N ILE A 62 10.90 15.30 -7.74
CA ILE A 62 12.37 15.35 -7.74
C ILE A 62 12.89 16.15 -6.54
N HIS A 63 12.29 17.32 -6.26
CA HIS A 63 12.70 18.15 -5.13
C HIS A 63 12.47 17.47 -3.77
N ALA A 64 11.45 16.60 -3.68
CA ALA A 64 11.18 15.80 -2.50
C ALA A 64 12.05 14.53 -2.39
N GLY A 65 12.92 14.22 -3.35
CA GLY A 65 13.74 13.01 -3.34
C GLY A 65 12.98 11.72 -3.70
N LEU A 66 11.73 11.83 -4.15
CA LEU A 66 10.86 10.68 -4.47
C LEU A 66 10.82 10.36 -5.98
N ALA A 67 11.85 10.81 -6.72
CA ALA A 67 12.05 10.47 -8.12
C ALA A 67 12.36 8.97 -8.29
N GLY A 68 11.86 8.36 -9.34
CA GLY A 68 11.63 6.91 -9.44
C GLY A 68 10.17 6.55 -9.11
N PRO A 69 9.84 6.22 -7.84
CA PRO A 69 8.55 5.61 -7.48
C PRO A 69 7.32 6.47 -7.80
N LEU A 70 7.47 7.79 -7.96
CA LEU A 70 6.36 8.72 -8.20
C LEU A 70 6.54 9.64 -9.41
N GLU A 71 7.40 9.30 -10.37
CA GLU A 71 7.67 10.19 -11.52
C GLU A 71 6.47 10.43 -12.45
N ASP A 72 5.58 9.44 -12.55
CA ASP A 72 4.32 9.57 -13.29
C ASP A 72 3.20 10.02 -12.34
N LYS A 73 2.43 11.02 -12.77
CA LYS A 73 1.26 11.54 -12.05
C LYS A 73 0.20 10.51 -11.71
N ARG A 74 0.18 9.36 -12.39
CA ARG A 74 -0.73 8.25 -12.12
C ARG A 74 -0.28 7.40 -10.92
N MET A 75 1.00 7.47 -10.55
CA MET A 75 1.60 6.62 -9.52
C MET A 75 0.97 6.79 -8.15
N PRO A 76 0.63 8.01 -7.65
CA PRO A 76 -0.06 8.14 -6.38
C PRO A 76 -1.36 7.32 -6.32
N GLY A 77 -2.16 7.37 -7.39
CA GLY A 77 -3.40 6.60 -7.50
C GLY A 77 -3.18 5.09 -7.60
N ILE A 78 -2.11 4.65 -8.28
CA ILE A 78 -1.74 3.22 -8.40
C ILE A 78 -1.27 2.68 -7.05
N PHE A 79 -0.34 3.37 -6.38
CA PHE A 79 0.17 3.01 -5.06
C PHE A 79 -0.97 2.91 -4.05
N ARG A 80 -1.89 3.89 -4.05
CA ARG A 80 -3.08 3.89 -3.18
C ARG A 80 -3.94 2.63 -3.36
N ARG A 81 -4.12 2.17 -4.60
CA ARG A 81 -4.87 0.94 -4.91
C ARG A 81 -4.13 -0.31 -4.45
N LEU A 82 -2.82 -0.40 -4.68
CA LEU A 82 -2.02 -1.52 -4.23
C LEU A 82 -2.03 -1.65 -2.70
N ILE A 83 -1.78 -0.54 -1.99
CA ILE A 83 -1.88 -0.48 -0.51
C ILE A 83 -3.27 -0.91 -0.03
N GLY A 84 -4.33 -0.50 -0.72
CA GLY A 84 -5.70 -0.93 -0.39
C GLY A 84 -5.87 -2.45 -0.41
N ASN A 85 -5.33 -3.12 -1.44
CA ASN A 85 -5.38 -4.57 -1.52
C ASN A 85 -4.54 -5.25 -0.41
N VAL A 86 -3.38 -4.67 -0.06
CA VAL A 86 -2.55 -5.18 1.05
C VAL A 86 -3.30 -5.08 2.38
N LEU A 87 -3.92 -3.93 2.66
CA LEU A 87 -4.72 -3.71 3.86
C LEU A 87 -5.92 -4.67 3.93
N GLU A 88 -6.63 -4.89 2.82
CA GLU A 88 -7.74 -5.84 2.77
C GLU A 88 -7.29 -7.29 3.03
N TYR A 89 -6.11 -7.67 2.53
CA TYR A 89 -5.51 -8.97 2.78
C TYR A 89 -5.17 -9.16 4.26
N TRP A 90 -4.43 -8.23 4.87
CA TRP A 90 -4.08 -8.29 6.29
C TRP A 90 -5.33 -8.28 7.18
N GLU A 91 -6.32 -7.43 6.89
CA GLU A 91 -7.56 -7.39 7.66
C GLU A 91 -8.31 -8.74 7.62
N ALA A 92 -8.38 -9.37 6.44
CA ALA A 92 -9.01 -10.67 6.30
C ALA A 92 -8.25 -11.77 7.08
N HIS A 93 -6.91 -11.73 7.03
CA HIS A 93 -6.05 -12.67 7.73
C HIS A 93 -6.17 -12.54 9.26
N THR A 94 -6.04 -11.33 9.80
CA THR A 94 -6.17 -11.07 11.25
C THR A 94 -7.54 -11.48 11.77
N LYS A 95 -8.62 -11.24 11.01
CA LYS A 95 -9.97 -11.68 11.40
C LYS A 95 -10.10 -13.20 11.39
N ALA A 96 -9.47 -13.88 10.43
CA ALA A 96 -9.48 -15.34 10.37
C ALA A 96 -8.73 -15.94 11.58
N GLU A 97 -7.53 -15.44 11.89
CA GLU A 97 -6.77 -15.85 13.06
C GLU A 97 -7.54 -15.64 14.37
N HIS A 98 -8.23 -14.51 14.52
CA HIS A 98 -9.06 -14.28 15.70
C HIS A 98 -10.19 -15.31 15.84
N ILE A 99 -10.82 -15.73 14.74
CA ILE A 99 -11.85 -16.78 14.79
C ILE A 99 -11.23 -18.12 15.18
N LEU A 100 -10.09 -18.48 14.60
CA LEU A 100 -9.37 -19.72 14.93
C LEU A 100 -8.92 -19.77 16.40
N ASN A 101 -8.59 -18.63 16.99
CA ASN A 101 -8.10 -18.51 18.36
C ASN A 101 -9.21 -18.25 19.41
N SER A 102 -10.46 -18.07 18.99
CA SER A 102 -11.62 -17.89 19.89
C SER A 102 -12.53 -19.12 19.88
N GLN A 103 -13.50 -19.20 20.80
CA GLN A 103 -14.43 -20.33 20.83
C GLN A 103 -15.22 -20.39 19.51
N PHE A 104 -15.03 -21.48 18.75
CA PHE A 104 -15.74 -21.77 17.52
C PHE A 104 -17.25 -21.92 17.78
N ASP A 105 -18.02 -20.95 17.32
CA ASP A 105 -19.48 -21.10 17.20
C ASP A 105 -19.86 -21.79 15.87
N GLY A 106 -21.10 -22.24 15.73
CA GLY A 106 -21.57 -22.96 14.53
C GLY A 106 -21.56 -22.16 13.21
N ASN A 107 -21.25 -20.85 13.25
CA ASN A 107 -21.08 -20.00 12.07
C ASN A 107 -19.61 -19.61 11.82
N ALA A 108 -18.66 -20.12 12.60
CA ALA A 108 -17.23 -19.87 12.43
C ALA A 108 -16.74 -20.33 11.04
N ASP A 109 -17.12 -21.53 10.61
CA ASP A 109 -16.69 -22.10 9.32
C ASP A 109 -17.08 -21.22 8.12
N LYS A 110 -18.34 -20.79 8.06
CA LYS A 110 -18.82 -19.90 6.99
C LYS A 110 -18.08 -18.56 6.98
N ARG A 111 -17.77 -18.01 8.15
CA ARG A 111 -17.02 -16.74 8.26
C ARG A 111 -15.57 -16.92 7.82
N LEU A 112 -14.94 -18.03 8.19
CA LEU A 112 -13.58 -18.37 7.74
C LEU A 112 -13.53 -18.50 6.22
N GLU A 113 -14.48 -19.22 5.62
CA GLU A 113 -14.58 -19.37 4.16
C GLU A 113 -14.71 -18.00 3.47
N LEU A 114 -15.60 -17.14 3.95
CA LEU A 114 -15.77 -15.78 3.40
C LEU A 114 -14.49 -14.93 3.54
N LEU A 115 -13.78 -15.02 4.65
CA LEU A 115 -12.52 -14.30 4.88
C LEU A 115 -11.40 -14.82 3.97
N GLN A 116 -11.32 -16.13 3.75
CA GLN A 116 -10.39 -16.73 2.78
C GLN A 116 -10.68 -16.26 1.35
N VAL A 117 -11.95 -16.22 0.94
CA VAL A 117 -12.33 -15.68 -0.38
C VAL A 117 -11.94 -14.21 -0.49
N LYS A 118 -12.13 -13.41 0.57
CA LYS A 118 -11.73 -11.99 0.60
C LYS A 118 -10.21 -11.82 0.44
N SER A 119 -9.40 -12.58 1.18
CA SER A 119 -7.93 -12.50 1.10
C SER A 119 -7.41 -12.92 -0.28
N ILE A 120 -7.96 -14.00 -0.85
CA ILE A 120 -7.63 -14.46 -2.22
C ILE A 120 -7.96 -13.38 -3.25
N LYS A 121 -9.14 -12.76 -3.14
CA LYS A 121 -9.57 -11.70 -4.06
C LYS A 121 -8.65 -10.49 -3.98
N ALA A 122 -8.32 -10.01 -2.77
CA ALA A 122 -7.42 -8.89 -2.57
C ALA A 122 -6.03 -9.17 -3.19
N LYS A 123 -5.47 -10.36 -2.95
CA LYS A 123 -4.19 -10.78 -3.55
C LYS A 123 -4.25 -10.87 -5.08
N SER A 124 -5.37 -11.34 -5.64
CA SER A 124 -5.59 -11.37 -7.09
C SER A 124 -5.64 -9.97 -7.70
N GLN A 125 -6.40 -9.05 -7.09
CA GLN A 125 -6.51 -7.66 -7.53
C GLN A 125 -5.17 -6.93 -7.42
N PHE A 126 -4.42 -7.17 -6.34
CA PHE A 126 -3.05 -6.68 -6.19
C PHE A 126 -2.18 -7.08 -7.38
N LYS A 127 -2.15 -8.38 -7.72
CA LYS A 127 -1.35 -8.89 -8.85
C LYS A 127 -1.75 -8.27 -10.19
N THR A 128 -3.04 -8.07 -10.43
CA THR A 128 -3.53 -7.39 -11.65
C THR A 128 -3.01 -5.97 -11.75
N VAL A 129 -3.08 -5.19 -10.66
CA VAL A 129 -2.59 -3.81 -10.66
C VAL A 129 -1.06 -3.77 -10.76
N ALA A 130 -0.35 -4.64 -10.06
CA ALA A 130 1.11 -4.76 -10.10
C ALA A 130 1.63 -5.05 -11.52
N ARG A 131 0.99 -5.97 -12.24
CA ARG A 131 1.34 -6.28 -13.64
C ARG A 131 1.13 -5.07 -14.55
N ALA A 132 0.05 -4.31 -14.36
CA ALA A 132 -0.24 -3.13 -15.16
C ALA A 132 0.72 -1.96 -14.88
N MET A 133 1.25 -1.88 -13.66
CA MET A 133 2.26 -0.90 -13.26
C MET A 133 3.63 -1.19 -13.89
N GLY A 134 3.98 -2.46 -14.09
CA GLY A 134 5.27 -2.86 -14.65
C GLY A 134 6.30 -3.21 -13.59
N ARG A 135 7.32 -3.99 -13.98
CA ARG A 135 8.24 -4.64 -13.04
C ARG A 135 9.12 -3.67 -12.27
N THR A 136 9.68 -2.67 -12.94
CA THR A 136 10.59 -1.70 -12.32
C THR A 136 9.87 -0.88 -11.26
N ASP A 137 8.73 -0.29 -11.63
CA ASP A 137 7.91 0.50 -10.72
C ASP A 137 7.36 -0.32 -9.55
N TYR A 138 7.11 -1.61 -9.79
CA TYR A 138 6.76 -2.56 -8.73
C TYR A 138 7.86 -2.82 -7.73
N GLN A 139 9.10 -2.98 -8.19
CA GLN A 139 10.23 -3.18 -7.28
C GLN A 139 10.39 -1.97 -6.37
N HIS A 140 10.34 -0.76 -6.92
CA HIS A 140 10.35 0.47 -6.12
C HIS A 140 9.19 0.54 -5.12
N PHE A 141 7.98 0.12 -5.52
CA PHE A 141 6.82 0.07 -4.62
C PHE A 141 7.04 -0.88 -3.44
N ILE A 142 7.51 -2.09 -3.70
CA ILE A 142 7.74 -3.11 -2.66
C ILE A 142 8.84 -2.67 -1.70
N GLU A 143 9.94 -2.15 -2.24
CA GLU A 143 11.08 -1.67 -1.47
C GLU A 143 10.68 -0.49 -0.57
N ALA A 144 10.03 0.53 -1.14
CA ALA A 144 9.63 1.73 -0.40
C ALA A 144 8.62 1.44 0.73
N LEU A 145 7.81 0.38 0.59
CA LEU A 145 6.80 0.02 1.58
C LEU A 145 7.22 -1.15 2.47
N GLY A 146 8.47 -1.62 2.40
CA GLY A 146 8.95 -2.72 3.22
C GLY A 146 8.16 -4.03 3.03
N LEU A 147 7.57 -4.24 1.85
CA LEU A 147 6.71 -5.40 1.55
C LEU A 147 7.53 -6.66 1.18
N ASN A 148 8.57 -6.94 1.96
CA ASN A 148 9.54 -8.01 1.73
C ASN A 148 9.01 -9.38 2.20
N HIS A 149 7.84 -9.78 1.70
CA HIS A 149 7.19 -11.05 2.04
C HIS A 149 6.83 -11.85 0.79
N GLU A 150 6.79 -13.19 0.90
CA GLU A 150 6.47 -14.08 -0.23
C GLU A 150 5.10 -13.80 -0.86
N ASP A 151 4.18 -13.23 -0.08
CA ASP A 151 2.85 -12.82 -0.55
C ASP A 151 2.89 -11.77 -1.66
N TRP A 152 3.95 -10.97 -1.70
CA TRP A 152 4.15 -9.85 -2.63
C TRP A 152 5.36 -10.05 -3.52
N GLN A 153 5.73 -11.30 -3.83
CA GLN A 153 6.68 -11.53 -4.91
C GLN A 153 6.11 -11.11 -6.26
N TRP A 154 6.99 -10.70 -7.18
CA TRP A 154 6.59 -10.35 -8.53
C TRP A 154 5.75 -11.47 -9.15
N PRO A 155 4.54 -11.18 -9.64
CA PRO A 155 3.67 -12.21 -10.20
C PRO A 155 4.30 -12.79 -11.48
N ALA A 156 4.79 -14.02 -11.39
CA ALA A 156 5.20 -14.83 -12.55
C ALA A 156 4.08 -14.98 -13.59
#